data_AF-A0A9E6CEW9-F1
#
_entry.id   AF-A0A9E6CEW9-F1
#
_cell.length_a   1.000
_cell.length_b   1.000
_cell.length_c   1.000
_cell.angle_alpha   90.00
_cell.angle_beta   90.00
_cell.angle_gamma   90.00
#
_symmetry.space_group_name_H-M   'P 1'
#
loop_
_entity.id
_entity.type
_entity.pdbx_description
1 polymer ?
#
loop_
_entity_poly.entity_id
_entity_poly.type
_entity_poly.pdbx_seq_one_letter_code
_entity_poly.pdbx_strand_id
1 'polypeptide(L)'
;MTKLSRLLKQLRGDEPLRDAAERAGISHTYLSQLEKGIDPRTGKEIRPSPETLKGISKAYNYPYEKLLAVAGYLEETGKSSISDPSTPSLWYRDTPPTKIELEVFLKNANVYFDGAPLNEEDKEDILDYLAWKWEREKKKRDKQKGGS
;
A
#
# COMPACT_ATOMS: atom_id res chain seq x y z
N MET A 1 -2.57 -12.82 22.22
CA MET A 1 -1.30 -12.49 21.55
C MET A 1 -1.63 -11.78 20.25
N THR A 2 -1.13 -10.57 20.07
CA THR A 2 -1.49 -9.66 18.97
C THR A 2 -0.57 -9.87 17.78
N LYS A 3 -0.97 -9.45 16.56
CA LYS A 3 -0.11 -9.53 15.37
C LYS A 3 1.24 -8.84 15.60
N LEU A 4 1.22 -7.67 16.24
CA LEU A 4 2.40 -6.91 16.60
C LEU A 4 3.33 -7.66 17.57
N SER A 5 2.77 -8.24 18.63
CA SER A 5 3.56 -8.97 19.63
C SER A 5 4.33 -10.16 19.03
N ARG A 6 3.71 -10.87 18.08
CA ARG A 6 4.35 -11.98 17.35
C ARG A 6 5.46 -11.47 16.44
N LEU A 7 5.22 -10.39 15.71
CA LEU A 7 6.21 -9.79 14.83
C LEU A 7 7.45 -9.32 15.60
N LEU A 8 7.28 -8.64 16.74
CA LEU A 8 8.41 -8.18 17.55
C LEU A 8 9.26 -9.34 18.07
N LYS A 9 8.61 -10.43 18.50
CA LYS A 9 9.31 -11.65 18.93
C LYS A 9 10.09 -12.30 17.79
N GLN A 10 9.56 -12.27 16.56
CA GLN A 10 10.24 -12.77 15.37
C GLN A 10 11.44 -11.87 14.98
N LEU A 11 11.28 -10.55 15.05
CA LEU A 11 12.35 -9.60 14.72
C LEU A 11 13.53 -9.69 15.69
N ARG A 12 13.26 -9.95 16.98
CA ARG A 12 14.32 -10.17 17.97
C ARG A 12 15.04 -11.50 17.77
N GLY A 13 14.31 -12.56 17.43
CA GLY A 13 14.87 -13.91 17.34
C GLY A 13 15.54 -14.32 18.67
N ASP A 14 16.82 -14.63 18.60
CA ASP A 14 17.65 -15.08 19.73
C ASP A 14 18.39 -13.94 20.44
N GLU A 15 18.21 -12.69 20.01
CA GLU A 15 18.87 -11.55 20.63
C GLU A 15 18.41 -11.34 22.10
N PRO A 16 19.34 -11.01 23.02
CA PRO A 16 18.98 -10.65 24.38
C PRO A 16 18.01 -9.47 24.43
N LEU A 17 16.99 -9.61 25.27
CA LEU A 17 15.91 -8.63 25.44
C LEU A 17 16.43 -7.25 25.89
N ARG A 18 17.54 -7.23 26.64
CA ARG A 18 18.19 -6.00 27.10
C ARG A 18 18.82 -5.23 25.95
N ASP A 19 19.62 -5.92 25.13
CA ASP A 19 20.35 -5.32 24.01
C ASP A 19 19.39 -4.78 22.96
N ALA A 20 18.34 -5.55 22.65
CA ALA A 20 17.30 -5.12 21.71
C ALA A 20 16.54 -3.87 22.22
N ALA A 21 16.24 -3.81 23.51
CA ALA A 21 15.53 -2.69 24.13
C ALA A 21 16.41 -1.43 24.18
N GLU A 22 17.70 -1.57 24.49
CA GLU A 22 18.66 -0.47 24.49
C GLU A 22 18.78 0.17 23.10
N ARG A 23 18.92 -0.66 22.05
CA ARG A 23 18.96 -0.18 20.65
C ARG A 23 17.66 0.50 20.22
N ALA A 24 16.52 0.02 20.73
CA ALA A 24 15.22 0.62 20.45
C ALA A 24 14.92 1.88 21.29
N GLY A 25 15.76 2.20 22.28
CA GLY A 25 15.57 3.34 23.18
C GLY A 25 14.40 3.16 24.16
N ILE A 26 14.09 1.92 24.55
CA ILE A 26 12.99 1.59 25.47
C ILE A 26 13.46 0.70 26.62
N SER A 27 12.65 0.55 27.66
CA SER A 27 12.99 -0.35 28.76
C SER A 27 12.80 -1.82 28.36
N HIS A 28 13.70 -2.70 28.80
CA HIS A 28 13.60 -4.15 28.57
C HIS A 28 12.30 -4.73 29.14
N THR A 29 11.80 -4.19 30.26
CA THR A 29 10.51 -4.60 30.83
C THR A 29 9.36 -4.25 29.90
N TYR A 30 9.41 -3.09 29.23
CA TYR A 30 8.40 -2.68 28.26
C TYR A 30 8.46 -3.51 26.98
N LEU A 31 9.66 -3.78 26.45
CA LEU A 31 9.82 -4.67 25.29
C LEU A 31 9.24 -6.08 25.57
N SER A 32 9.50 -6.62 26.77
CA SER A 32 8.95 -7.91 27.20
C SER A 32 7.42 -7.90 27.25
N GLN A 33 6.83 -6.79 27.69
CA GLN A 33 5.37 -6.62 27.71
C GLN A 33 4.79 -6.50 26.29
N LEU A 34 5.46 -5.76 25.39
CA LEU A 34 5.06 -5.65 23.99
C LEU A 34 5.04 -7.00 23.27
N GLU A 35 6.02 -7.87 23.53
CA GLU A 35 6.08 -9.22 22.97
C GLU A 35 5.02 -10.18 23.54
N LYS A 36 4.52 -9.91 24.74
CA LYS A 36 3.37 -10.63 25.31
C LYS A 36 2.05 -10.07 24.75
N GLY A 37 2.03 -8.79 24.41
CA GLY A 37 0.90 -8.06 23.84
C GLY A 37 -0.21 -7.76 24.85
N ILE A 38 -0.01 -8.06 26.13
CA ILE A 38 -0.99 -7.86 27.22
C ILE A 38 -0.27 -7.23 28.39
N ASP A 39 -0.86 -6.18 28.96
CA ASP A 39 -0.42 -5.57 30.20
C ASP A 39 -0.87 -6.46 31.38
N PRO A 40 0.07 -7.00 32.18
CA PRO A 40 -0.26 -7.89 33.30
C PRO A 40 -1.07 -7.19 34.40
N ARG A 41 -1.03 -5.86 34.50
CA ARG A 41 -1.78 -5.11 35.52
C ARG A 41 -3.21 -4.83 35.12
N THR A 42 -3.45 -4.58 33.84
CA THR A 42 -4.76 -4.13 33.35
C THR A 42 -5.50 -5.19 32.52
N GLY A 43 -4.79 -6.24 32.09
CA GLY A 43 -5.32 -7.27 31.18
C GLY A 43 -5.61 -6.75 29.77
N LYS A 44 -5.25 -5.50 29.47
CA LYS A 44 -5.52 -4.85 28.19
C LYS A 44 -4.39 -5.07 27.20
N GLU A 45 -4.73 -4.95 25.92
CA GLU A 45 -3.75 -4.93 24.83
C GLU A 45 -2.83 -3.72 24.97
N ILE A 46 -1.51 -3.95 24.87
CA ILE A 46 -0.54 -2.88 24.88
C ILE A 46 -0.40 -2.33 23.46
N ARG A 47 -0.71 -1.05 23.31
CA ARG A 47 -0.52 -0.30 22.07
C ARG A 47 0.67 0.65 22.24
N PRO A 48 1.83 0.35 21.62
CA PRO A 48 2.99 1.24 21.67
C PRO A 48 2.74 2.54 20.92
N SER A 49 3.30 3.65 21.39
CA SER A 49 3.21 4.92 20.67
C SER A 49 3.93 4.86 19.30
N PRO A 50 3.53 5.68 18.32
CA PRO A 50 4.25 5.78 17.04
C PRO A 50 5.75 6.10 17.21
N GLU A 51 6.10 6.92 18.21
CA GLU A 51 7.49 7.22 18.54
C GLU A 51 8.27 5.99 19.00
N THR A 52 7.66 5.15 19.85
CA THR A 52 8.23 3.86 20.27
C THR A 52 8.45 2.95 19.05
N LEU A 53 7.46 2.87 18.16
CA LEU A 53 7.56 2.08 16.93
C LEU A 53 8.67 2.56 16.00
N LYS A 54 8.97 3.87 16.00
CA LYS A 54 10.10 4.45 15.26
C LYS A 54 11.44 4.02 15.86
N GLY A 55 11.56 3.94 17.18
CA GLY A 55 12.75 3.40 17.86
C GLY A 55 12.97 1.92 17.54
N ILE A 56 11.90 1.13 17.62
CA ILE A 56 11.88 -0.30 17.27
C ILE A 56 12.25 -0.52 15.79
N SER A 57 11.72 0.30 14.89
CA SER A 57 12.03 0.27 13.46
C SER A 57 13.54 0.43 13.21
N LYS A 58 14.17 1.39 13.89
CA LYS A 58 15.62 1.62 13.80
C LYS A 58 16.42 0.45 14.38
N ALA A 59 16.00 -0.08 15.52
CA ALA A 59 16.70 -1.20 16.17
C ALA A 59 16.69 -2.46 15.30
N TYR A 60 15.54 -2.86 14.77
CA TYR A 60 15.44 -4.09 13.97
C TYR A 60 15.68 -3.87 12.48
N ASN A 61 16.07 -2.66 12.06
CA ASN A 61 16.18 -2.26 10.66
C ASN A 61 14.95 -2.68 9.83
N TYR A 62 13.76 -2.46 10.41
CA TYR A 62 12.49 -2.90 9.85
C TYR A 62 11.63 -1.69 9.45
N PRO A 63 10.89 -1.72 8.32
CA PRO A 63 10.11 -0.57 7.87
C PRO A 63 9.10 -0.09 8.91
N TYR A 64 9.21 1.19 9.27
CA TYR A 64 8.33 1.85 10.25
C TYR A 64 6.84 1.77 9.86
N GLU A 65 6.53 1.96 8.58
CA GLU A 65 5.17 1.90 8.03
C GLU A 65 4.52 0.53 8.27
N LYS A 66 5.29 -0.55 8.12
CA LYS A 66 4.78 -1.90 8.38
C LYS A 66 4.50 -2.13 9.87
N LEU A 67 5.30 -1.55 10.76
CA LEU A 67 5.02 -1.62 12.20
C LEU A 67 3.75 -0.84 12.56
N LEU A 68 3.57 0.35 11.97
CA LEU A 68 2.34 1.14 12.14
C LEU A 68 1.11 0.38 11.63
N ALA A 69 1.21 -0.28 10.48
CA ALA A 69 0.13 -1.07 9.92
C ALA A 69 -0.27 -2.22 10.84
N VAL A 70 0.73 -2.97 11.32
CA VAL A 70 0.50 -4.10 12.22
C VAL A 70 -0.01 -3.66 13.60
N ALA A 71 0.36 -2.46 14.04
CA ALA A 71 -0.14 -1.82 15.26
C ALA A 71 -1.57 -1.25 15.13
N GLY A 72 -2.13 -1.22 13.92
CA GLY A 72 -3.44 -0.62 13.64
C GLY A 72 -3.43 0.91 13.60
N TYR A 73 -2.26 1.54 13.49
CA TYR A 73 -2.15 2.99 13.23
C TYR A 73 -2.29 3.32 11.74
N LEU A 74 -1.95 2.37 10.89
CA LEU A 74 -2.19 2.43 9.46
C LEU A 74 -3.17 1.30 9.16
N GLU A 75 -4.32 1.61 8.57
CA GLU A 75 -5.07 0.58 7.85
C GLU A 75 -4.09 0.02 6.80
N GLU A 76 -4.05 -1.30 6.55
CA GLU A 76 -3.24 -1.84 5.46
C GLU A 76 -3.74 -1.23 4.14
N THR A 77 -3.16 -0.09 3.77
CA THR A 77 -3.27 0.55 2.46
C THR A 77 -2.43 -0.23 1.43
N GLY A 78 -2.33 -1.56 1.62
CA GLY A 78 -2.09 -2.53 0.56
C GLY A 78 -3.26 -2.64 -0.42
N LYS A 79 -4.25 -1.75 -0.31
CA LYS A 79 -5.26 -1.42 -1.34
C LYS A 79 -5.53 0.09 -1.41
N SER A 80 -4.50 0.94 -1.30
CA SER A 80 -4.59 2.33 -1.75
C SER A 80 -3.94 2.53 -3.12
N SER A 81 -4.34 1.69 -4.07
CA SER A 81 -4.72 2.21 -5.38
C SER A 81 -6.20 2.61 -5.29
N ILE A 82 -6.42 3.89 -4.95
CA ILE A 82 -7.63 4.68 -5.24
C ILE A 82 -8.97 4.04 -4.84
N SER A 83 -9.47 4.40 -3.66
CA SER A 83 -10.86 4.17 -3.25
C SER A 83 -11.79 5.21 -3.88
N ASP A 84 -11.89 5.19 -5.20
CA ASP A 84 -13.05 5.66 -5.94
C ASP A 84 -13.40 4.58 -6.98
N PRO A 85 -14.48 3.79 -6.79
CA PRO A 85 -14.94 2.79 -7.76
C PRO A 85 -15.25 3.37 -9.15
N SER A 86 -15.38 4.70 -9.28
CA SER A 86 -15.62 5.40 -10.53
C SER A 86 -14.34 5.76 -11.31
N THR A 87 -13.15 5.68 -10.70
CA THR A 87 -11.93 6.22 -11.33
C THR A 87 -10.77 5.22 -11.24
N PRO A 88 -10.58 4.36 -12.27
CA PRO A 88 -9.47 3.42 -12.32
C PRO A 88 -8.12 4.13 -12.18
N SER A 89 -7.20 3.56 -11.40
CA SER A 89 -5.82 4.06 -11.25
C SER A 89 -5.00 4.08 -12.55
N LEU A 90 -5.58 3.58 -13.65
CA LEU A 90 -5.06 3.65 -15.00
C LEU A 90 -4.87 5.11 -15.48
N TRP A 91 -5.71 6.06 -15.03
CA TRP A 91 -5.69 7.45 -15.51
C TRP A 91 -4.60 8.34 -14.88
N TYR A 92 -3.89 7.84 -13.87
CA TYR A 92 -2.87 8.59 -13.13
C TYR A 92 -1.43 8.10 -13.37
N ARG A 93 -1.23 7.19 -14.34
CA ARG A 93 0.09 6.65 -14.67
C ARG A 93 0.71 7.44 -15.83
N ASP A 94 1.99 7.77 -15.70
CA ASP A 94 2.79 8.35 -16.80
C ASP A 94 3.08 7.33 -17.92
N THR A 95 2.86 6.05 -17.63
CA THR A 95 2.99 4.94 -18.58
C THR A 95 1.63 4.61 -19.19
N PRO A 96 1.55 4.43 -20.53
CA PRO A 96 0.30 4.06 -21.17
C PRO A 96 -0.19 2.71 -20.62
N PRO A 97 -1.51 2.56 -20.38
CA PRO A 97 -2.06 1.26 -20.02
C PRO A 97 -1.81 0.27 -21.14
N THR A 98 -1.39 -0.94 -20.78
CA THR A 98 -1.11 -2.01 -21.74
C THR A 98 -2.43 -2.58 -22.29
N LYS A 99 -2.44 -3.07 -23.55
CA LYS A 99 -3.63 -3.72 -24.17
C LYS A 99 -4.30 -4.75 -23.23
N ILE A 100 -3.46 -5.53 -22.54
CA ILE A 100 -3.86 -6.55 -21.56
C ILE A 100 -4.61 -5.95 -20.35
N GLU A 101 -4.19 -4.80 -19.83
CA GLU A 101 -4.83 -4.16 -18.66
C GLU A 101 -6.20 -3.57 -19.02
N LEU A 102 -6.32 -3.04 -20.24
CA LEU A 102 -7.57 -2.51 -20.78
C LEU A 102 -8.59 -3.63 -21.05
N GLU A 103 -8.14 -4.76 -21.59
CA GLU A 103 -8.98 -5.94 -21.79
C GLU A 103 -9.49 -6.50 -20.45
N VAL A 104 -8.63 -6.59 -19.43
CA VAL A 104 -9.03 -7.02 -18.08
C VAL A 104 -10.05 -6.06 -17.48
N PHE A 105 -9.89 -4.75 -17.70
CA PHE A 105 -10.85 -3.75 -17.25
C PHE A 105 -12.21 -3.91 -17.96
N LEU A 106 -12.23 -4.07 -19.28
CA LEU A 106 -13.45 -4.23 -20.08
C LEU A 106 -14.15 -5.59 -19.89
N LYS A 107 -13.46 -6.59 -19.34
CA LYS A 107 -14.05 -7.88 -18.94
C LYS A 107 -14.63 -7.85 -17.52
N ASN A 108 -13.99 -7.12 -16.61
CA ASN A 108 -14.46 -7.01 -15.22
C ASN A 108 -15.56 -5.97 -15.04
N ALA A 109 -15.52 -4.87 -15.80
CA ALA A 109 -16.59 -3.89 -15.84
C ALA A 109 -17.64 -4.36 -16.85
N ASN A 110 -18.86 -4.63 -16.40
CA ASN A 110 -20.00 -4.94 -17.26
C ASN A 110 -20.46 -3.63 -17.94
N VAL A 111 -19.63 -3.09 -18.84
CA VAL A 111 -19.81 -1.79 -19.48
C VAL A 111 -20.93 -1.90 -20.52
N TYR A 112 -22.01 -1.16 -20.29
CA TYR A 112 -23.08 -0.96 -21.26
C TYR A 112 -22.79 0.32 -22.05
N PHE A 113 -22.90 0.25 -23.36
CA PHE A 113 -22.85 1.41 -24.25
C PHE A 113 -24.17 1.45 -25.03
N ASP A 114 -24.87 2.58 -24.95
CA ASP A 114 -26.19 2.77 -25.55
C ASP A 114 -27.24 1.69 -25.17
N GLY A 115 -27.16 1.19 -23.92
CA GLY A 115 -28.08 0.17 -23.40
C GLY A 115 -27.78 -1.27 -23.84
N ALA A 116 -26.73 -1.50 -24.64
CA ALA A 116 -26.26 -2.82 -25.03
C ALA A 116 -24.92 -3.15 -24.34
N PRO A 117 -24.66 -4.42 -23.97
CA PRO A 117 -23.33 -4.83 -23.52
C PRO A 117 -22.35 -4.66 -24.69
N LEU A 118 -21.25 -3.96 -24.42
CA LEU A 118 -20.23 -3.67 -25.44
C LEU A 118 -19.69 -5.00 -26.00
N ASN A 119 -19.77 -5.17 -27.33
CA ASN A 119 -19.31 -6.40 -27.98
C ASN A 119 -17.76 -6.41 -28.09
N GLU A 120 -17.16 -7.52 -28.51
CA GLU A 120 -15.69 -7.62 -28.60
C GLU A 120 -15.09 -6.74 -29.71
N GLU A 121 -15.84 -6.47 -30.79
CA GLU A 121 -15.41 -5.63 -31.92
C GLU A 121 -15.38 -4.14 -31.55
N ASP A 122 -16.46 -3.65 -30.93
CA ASP A 122 -16.59 -2.29 -30.40
C ASP A 122 -15.51 -1.99 -29.35
N LYS A 123 -15.11 -2.99 -28.56
CA LYS A 123 -14.04 -2.87 -27.57
C LYS A 123 -12.69 -2.64 -28.23
N GLU A 124 -12.40 -3.29 -29.34
CA GLU A 124 -11.15 -3.10 -30.08
C GLU A 124 -11.11 -1.72 -30.74
N ASP A 125 -12.21 -1.29 -31.38
CA ASP A 125 -12.32 0.03 -32.01
C ASP A 125 -12.16 1.17 -30.99
N ILE A 126 -12.77 1.04 -29.80
CA ILE A 126 -12.62 2.01 -28.70
C ILE A 126 -11.16 2.06 -28.21
N LEU A 127 -10.50 0.91 -28.13
CA LEU A 127 -9.13 0.81 -27.67
C LEU A 127 -8.15 1.44 -28.65
N ASP A 128 -8.33 1.19 -29.96
CA ASP A 128 -7.55 1.80 -31.02
C ASP A 128 -7.76 3.32 -31.09
N TYR A 129 -9.01 3.77 -30.95
CA TYR A 129 -9.32 5.19 -30.87
C TYR A 129 -8.65 5.87 -29.66
N LEU A 130 -8.69 5.25 -28.48
CA LEU A 130 -8.06 5.78 -27.27
C LEU A 130 -6.53 5.84 -27.41
N ALA A 131 -5.90 4.81 -27.96
CA ALA A 131 -4.47 4.78 -28.24
C ALA A 131 -4.07 5.90 -29.22
N TRP A 132 -4.81 6.06 -30.31
CA TRP A 132 -4.59 7.10 -31.30
C TRP A 132 -4.74 8.51 -30.72
N LYS A 133 -5.80 8.74 -29.93
CA LYS A 133 -6.07 10.04 -29.28
C LYS A 133 -4.94 10.42 -28.31
N TRP A 134 -4.43 9.44 -27.56
CA TRP A 134 -3.32 9.61 -26.63
C TRP A 134 -2.02 10.01 -27.34
N GLU A 135 -1.65 9.35 -28.43
CA GLU A 135 -0.46 9.70 -29.21
C GLU A 135 -0.51 11.14 -29.74
N ARG A 136 -1.70 11.58 -30.18
CA ARG A 136 -1.91 12.95 -30.65
C ARG A 136 -1.74 13.98 -29.54
N GLU A 137 -2.27 13.72 -28.35
CA GLU A 137 -2.10 14.62 -27.19
C GLU A 137 -0.65 14.67 -26.71
N LYS A 138 0.08 13.54 -26.72
CA LYS A 138 1.52 13.53 -26.41
C LYS A 138 2.33 14.40 -27.37
N LYS A 139 2.08 14.29 -28.68
CA LYS A 139 2.73 15.14 -29.69
C LYS A 139 2.46 16.63 -29.50
N LYS A 140 1.32 17.03 -28.93
CA LYS A 140 1.05 18.42 -28.56
C LYS A 140 1.84 18.87 -27.33
N ARG A 141 1.93 18.01 -26.31
CA ARG A 141 2.70 18.28 -25.08
C ARG A 141 4.20 18.37 -25.33
N ASP A 142 4.73 17.51 -26.19
CA ASP A 142 6.16 17.52 -26.56
C ASP A 142 6.53 18.74 -27.44
N LYS A 143 5.62 19.18 -28.32
CA LYS A 143 5.81 20.42 -29.12
C LYS A 143 5.77 21.70 -28.28
N GLN A 144 5.04 21.73 -27.16
CA GLN A 144 5.05 22.88 -26.24
C GLN A 144 6.31 22.96 -25.37
N LYS A 145 7.03 21.84 -25.15
CA LYS A 145 8.26 21.81 -24.34
C LYS A 145 9.55 22.06 -25.13
N GLY A 146 9.51 21.96 -26.47
CA GLY A 146 10.68 22.19 -27.35
C GLY A 146 10.78 23.61 -27.95
N GLY A 147 9.92 24.53 -27.52
CA GLY A 147 9.90 25.93 -27.96
C GLY A 147 10.04 26.89 -26.78
N SER A 148 11.19 26.88 -26.12
CA SER A 148 11.69 27.93 -25.22
C SER A 148 13.20 27.93 -25.28
#